data_AF-A0A7C4EKP6-F1
#
_entry.id   AF-A0A7C4EKP6-F1
#
_cell.length_a   1.000
_cell.length_b   1.000
_cell.length_c   1.000
_cell.angle_alpha   90.00
_cell.angle_beta   90.00
_cell.angle_gamma   90.00
#
_symmetry.space_group_name_H-M   'P 1'
#
loop_
_entity.id
_entity.type
_entity.pdbx_description
1 polymer ?
#
loop_
_entity_poly.entity_id
_entity_poly.type
_entity_poly.pdbx_seq_one_letter_code
_entity_poly.pdbx_strand_id
1 'polypeptide(L)'
;MSQTTRTKPYGPGDTAHVLRCDQRTSTDGYWDNSRPPVLTVKSGDIVEVETGIHLSMKPGDTLADWAASFRRLMDAIPDVSILEDAETGAQHLRKGAGHHRLTGPISVEGAEPGDVLQVEILYIEPYPYGFNLNPQASFLPLGLLPEDYPEGGMRWYEVDPRTGTYQFQPGVTVRTRPFPGSIGVEMAAPGKWSNVPPGRHGGNMDNKELCEGSVLYLPVQ
;
A
#
# COMPACT_ATOMS: atom_id res chain seq x y z
N MET A 1 6.44 -9.46 -29.89
CA MET A 1 7.52 -8.55 -29.45
C MET A 1 7.85 -8.93 -28.01
N SER A 2 9.10 -9.32 -27.73
CA SER A 2 9.50 -9.96 -26.48
C SER A 2 9.28 -9.03 -25.29
N GLN A 3 8.35 -9.36 -24.39
CA GLN A 3 8.38 -8.85 -23.03
C GLN A 3 9.71 -9.30 -22.43
N THR A 4 10.57 -8.37 -22.04
CA THR A 4 11.74 -8.69 -21.23
C THR A 4 11.20 -9.04 -19.85
N THR A 5 10.83 -10.31 -19.63
CA THR A 5 10.45 -10.78 -18.30
C THR A 5 11.68 -10.63 -17.42
N ARG A 6 11.65 -9.67 -16.49
CA ARG A 6 12.71 -9.49 -15.50
C ARG A 6 12.85 -10.83 -14.76
N THR A 7 14.04 -11.42 -14.78
CA THR A 7 14.27 -12.71 -14.10
C THR A 7 13.99 -12.53 -12.62
N LYS A 8 13.11 -13.38 -12.09
CA LYS A 8 12.78 -13.38 -10.66
C LYS A 8 14.06 -13.61 -9.84
N PRO A 9 14.25 -12.92 -8.71
CA PRO A 9 15.51 -12.93 -7.96
C PRO A 9 15.68 -14.19 -7.09
N TYR A 10 14.98 -15.27 -7.40
CA TYR A 10 14.95 -16.50 -6.61
C TYR A 10 14.97 -17.74 -7.52
N GLY A 11 15.54 -18.82 -7.02
CA GLY A 11 15.93 -20.00 -7.79
C GLY A 11 15.19 -21.28 -7.41
N PRO A 12 15.55 -22.42 -8.04
CA PRO A 12 14.87 -23.70 -7.85
C PRO A 12 14.91 -24.28 -6.43
N GLY A 13 15.78 -23.75 -5.55
CA GLY A 13 15.90 -24.17 -4.16
C GLY A 13 15.03 -23.38 -3.18
N ASP A 14 14.42 -22.29 -3.64
CA ASP A 14 13.62 -21.41 -2.79
C ASP A 14 12.15 -21.85 -2.79
N THR A 15 11.52 -21.80 -1.62
CA THR A 15 10.07 -21.99 -1.50
C THR A 15 9.39 -20.66 -1.80
N ALA A 16 8.72 -20.56 -2.95
CA ALA A 16 8.04 -19.34 -3.38
C ALA A 16 6.52 -19.53 -3.47
N HIS A 17 5.78 -18.56 -2.94
CA HIS A 17 4.32 -18.47 -2.97
C HIS A 17 3.88 -17.28 -3.82
N VAL A 18 2.66 -17.36 -4.36
CA VAL A 18 2.05 -16.23 -5.08
C VAL A 18 0.75 -15.86 -4.39
N LEU A 19 0.68 -14.64 -3.88
CA LEU A 19 -0.52 -14.06 -3.30
C LEU A 19 -1.10 -13.00 -4.24
N ARG A 20 -2.19 -13.35 -4.90
CA ARG A 20 -2.93 -12.44 -5.79
C ARG A 20 -3.70 -11.41 -4.99
N CYS A 21 -4.01 -10.26 -5.60
CA CYS A 21 -4.84 -9.22 -4.99
C CYS A 21 -6.28 -9.34 -5.52
N ASP A 22 -7.19 -9.80 -4.66
CA ASP A 22 -8.61 -9.88 -4.96
C ASP A 22 -9.48 -9.64 -3.70
N GLN A 23 -10.79 -9.73 -3.84
CA GLN A 23 -11.73 -9.49 -2.73
C GLN A 23 -11.59 -10.49 -1.56
N ARG A 24 -11.02 -11.66 -1.79
CA ARG A 24 -10.81 -12.69 -0.75
C ARG A 24 -9.50 -12.50 -0.01
N THR A 25 -8.51 -11.96 -0.71
CA THR A 25 -7.12 -11.84 -0.28
C THR A 25 -6.72 -10.43 0.12
N SER A 26 -7.65 -9.47 0.09
CA SER A 26 -7.37 -8.08 0.49
C SER A 26 -8.49 -7.46 1.32
N THR A 27 -8.13 -6.39 2.03
CA THR A 27 -9.05 -5.44 2.66
C THR A 27 -8.92 -4.07 1.99
N ASP A 28 -10.02 -3.33 1.96
CA ASP A 28 -10.01 -1.92 1.55
C ASP A 28 -10.25 -1.06 2.78
N GLY A 29 -9.31 -0.16 3.05
CA GLY A 29 -9.43 0.93 4.00
C GLY A 29 -9.13 0.61 5.46
N TYR A 30 -8.77 -0.63 5.81
CA TYR A 30 -8.46 -0.94 7.21
C TYR A 30 -7.64 -2.21 7.40
N TRP A 31 -6.94 -2.24 8.52
CA TRP A 31 -6.35 -3.42 9.15
C TRP A 31 -7.41 -4.12 10.02
N ASP A 32 -7.39 -5.45 10.08
CA ASP A 32 -8.36 -6.24 10.86
C ASP A 32 -7.73 -7.54 11.33
N ASN A 33 -7.22 -7.51 12.56
CA ASN A 33 -6.54 -8.63 13.20
C ASN A 33 -7.45 -9.82 13.54
N SER A 34 -8.77 -9.69 13.33
CA SER A 34 -9.71 -10.81 13.48
C SER A 34 -9.85 -11.66 12.21
N ARG A 35 -9.32 -11.17 11.07
CA ARG A 35 -9.39 -11.90 9.80
C ARG A 35 -8.45 -13.11 9.83
N PRO A 36 -8.90 -14.28 9.35
CA PRO A 36 -8.00 -15.40 9.16
C PRO A 36 -6.94 -15.06 8.10
N PRO A 37 -5.72 -15.60 8.25
CA PRO A 37 -4.70 -15.45 7.23
C PRO A 37 -5.15 -16.06 5.91
N VAL A 38 -4.81 -15.39 4.81
CA VAL A 38 -5.11 -15.85 3.45
C VAL A 38 -3.98 -16.69 2.86
N LEU A 39 -2.82 -16.66 3.53
CA LEU A 39 -1.64 -17.45 3.24
C LEU A 39 -0.89 -17.70 4.55
N THR A 40 -0.32 -18.89 4.70
CA THR A 40 0.62 -19.23 5.79
C THR A 40 1.94 -19.64 5.16
N VAL A 41 3.05 -19.07 5.66
CA VAL A 41 4.40 -19.32 5.16
C VAL A 41 5.35 -19.64 6.31
N LYS A 42 6.53 -20.20 5.98
CA LYS A 42 7.62 -20.39 6.95
C LYS A 42 8.62 -19.26 6.86
N SER A 43 9.40 -19.06 7.93
CA SER A 43 10.55 -18.17 7.87
C SER A 43 11.51 -18.61 6.76
N GLY A 44 11.94 -17.66 5.93
CA GLY A 44 12.78 -17.90 4.75
C GLY A 44 12.01 -18.18 3.45
N ASP A 45 10.68 -18.38 3.50
CA ASP A 45 9.88 -18.47 2.28
C ASP A 45 9.80 -17.11 1.55
N ILE A 46 9.62 -17.17 0.24
CA ILE A 46 9.43 -16.01 -0.63
C ILE A 46 7.96 -15.87 -0.97
N VAL A 47 7.42 -14.65 -0.94
CA VAL A 47 6.04 -14.37 -1.37
C VAL A 47 6.03 -13.29 -2.44
N GLU A 48 5.53 -13.64 -3.62
CA GLU A 48 5.12 -12.67 -4.63
C GLU A 48 3.75 -12.11 -4.27
N VAL A 49 3.72 -10.89 -3.75
CA VAL A 49 2.49 -10.22 -3.36
C VAL A 49 2.04 -9.27 -4.48
N GLU A 50 0.92 -9.58 -5.11
CA GLU A 50 0.24 -8.62 -5.97
C GLU A 50 -0.48 -7.59 -5.10
N THR A 51 -0.38 -6.32 -5.47
CA THR A 51 -1.04 -5.21 -4.79
C THR A 51 -2.00 -4.52 -5.75
N GLY A 52 -3.15 -4.07 -5.23
CA GLY A 52 -4.12 -3.36 -6.06
C GLY A 52 -3.85 -1.86 -6.10
N ILE A 53 -4.26 -1.24 -7.21
CA ILE A 53 -4.19 0.22 -7.36
C ILE A 53 -5.21 0.87 -6.42
N HIS A 54 -4.81 2.00 -5.85
CA HIS A 54 -5.63 2.82 -4.96
C HIS A 54 -7.06 2.99 -5.52
N LEU A 55 -8.09 2.61 -4.75
CA LEU A 55 -9.51 2.62 -5.13
C LEU A 55 -9.84 1.94 -6.47
N SER A 56 -9.00 1.01 -6.93
CA SER A 56 -9.14 0.32 -8.21
C SER A 56 -9.21 1.28 -9.42
N MET A 57 -8.58 2.45 -9.29
CA MET A 57 -8.53 3.48 -10.34
C MET A 57 -7.83 2.95 -11.61
N LYS A 58 -8.28 3.43 -12.77
CA LYS A 58 -7.82 3.00 -14.09
C LYS A 58 -7.42 4.19 -14.96
N PRO A 59 -6.45 4.01 -15.88
CA PRO A 59 -6.06 5.07 -16.81
C PRO A 59 -7.25 5.75 -17.48
N GLY A 60 -7.33 7.07 -17.36
CA GLY A 60 -8.42 7.88 -17.90
C GLY A 60 -9.49 8.26 -16.88
N ASP A 61 -9.56 7.58 -15.73
CA ASP A 61 -10.44 8.00 -14.64
C ASP A 61 -10.07 9.42 -14.16
N THR A 62 -11.08 10.17 -13.73
CA THR A 62 -10.97 11.57 -13.37
C THR A 62 -10.98 11.78 -11.85
N LEU A 63 -10.75 13.02 -11.43
CA LEU A 63 -10.90 13.44 -10.04
C LEU A 63 -12.32 13.17 -9.50
N ALA A 64 -13.34 13.29 -10.35
CA ALA A 64 -14.72 13.00 -9.98
C ALA A 64 -14.96 11.50 -9.77
N ASP A 65 -14.35 10.65 -10.61
CA ASP A 65 -14.40 9.20 -10.47
C ASP A 65 -13.72 8.74 -9.19
N TRP A 66 -12.55 9.33 -8.88
CA TRP A 66 -11.86 9.10 -7.61
C TRP A 66 -12.74 9.49 -6.41
N ALA A 67 -13.33 10.69 -6.42
CA ALA A 67 -14.20 11.15 -5.34
C ALA A 67 -15.44 10.24 -5.16
N ALA A 68 -16.02 9.77 -6.27
CA ALA A 68 -17.13 8.83 -6.24
C ALA A 68 -16.72 7.46 -5.68
N SER A 69 -15.56 6.93 -6.07
CA SER A 69 -14.98 5.69 -5.53
C SER A 69 -14.67 5.82 -4.04
N PHE A 70 -14.11 6.96 -3.62
CA PHE A 70 -13.81 7.24 -2.22
C PHE A 70 -15.09 7.25 -1.38
N ARG A 71 -16.14 7.96 -1.81
CA ARG A 71 -17.45 7.96 -1.12
C ARG A 71 -18.02 6.55 -1.01
N ARG A 72 -18.05 5.79 -2.11
CA ARG A 72 -18.54 4.40 -2.10
C ARG A 72 -17.77 3.53 -1.12
N LEU A 73 -16.44 3.71 -1.03
CA LEU A 73 -15.63 2.99 -0.07
C LEU A 73 -16.00 3.40 1.36
N MET A 74 -16.07 4.71 1.64
CA MET A 74 -16.44 5.21 2.96
C MET A 74 -17.80 4.69 3.43
N ASP A 75 -18.77 4.57 2.52
CA ASP A 75 -20.10 4.03 2.84
C ASP A 75 -20.08 2.51 3.08
N ALA A 76 -19.10 1.79 2.53
CA ALA A 76 -19.00 0.34 2.59
C ALA A 76 -18.11 -0.18 3.73
N ILE A 77 -17.13 0.61 4.19
CA ILE A 77 -16.24 0.21 5.27
C ILE A 77 -16.91 0.44 6.64
N PRO A 78 -16.63 -0.44 7.62
CA PRO A 78 -17.10 -0.24 8.99
C PRO A 78 -16.41 0.98 9.63
N ASP A 79 -16.95 1.45 10.75
CA ASP A 79 -16.25 2.42 11.60
C ASP A 79 -14.88 1.86 12.02
N VAL A 80 -13.83 2.65 11.79
CA VAL A 80 -12.47 2.30 12.19
C VAL A 80 -11.87 3.30 13.16
N SER A 81 -10.93 2.80 13.95
CA SER A 81 -10.16 3.59 14.91
C SER A 81 -8.82 4.01 14.32
N ILE A 82 -8.32 5.17 14.74
CA ILE A 82 -6.91 5.54 14.56
C ILE A 82 -6.15 5.12 15.82
N LEU A 83 -4.98 4.51 15.64
CA LEU A 83 -4.12 4.11 16.74
C LEU A 83 -3.62 5.36 17.48
N GLU A 84 -3.72 5.35 18.81
CA GLU A 84 -3.09 6.36 19.65
C GLU A 84 -1.57 6.15 19.62
N ASP A 85 -0.83 7.21 19.34
CA ASP A 85 0.62 7.18 19.50
C ASP A 85 0.99 8.03 20.72
N ALA A 86 1.24 7.33 21.82
CA ALA A 86 1.60 7.95 23.10
C ALA A 86 2.96 8.67 23.06
N GLU A 87 3.84 8.39 22.09
CA GLU A 87 5.11 9.12 21.91
C GLU A 87 4.90 10.44 21.19
N THR A 88 4.02 10.48 20.20
CA THR A 88 3.73 11.70 19.42
C THR A 88 2.55 12.51 19.96
N GLY A 89 1.79 11.96 20.92
CA GLY A 89 0.58 12.58 21.47
C GLY A 89 -0.62 12.52 20.53
N ALA A 90 -0.57 11.68 19.48
CA ALA A 90 -1.67 11.52 18.54
C ALA A 90 -2.86 10.85 19.23
N GLN A 91 -3.96 11.58 19.38
CA GLN A 91 -5.15 11.09 20.09
C GLN A 91 -5.94 10.08 19.25
N HIS A 92 -6.58 9.13 19.94
CA HIS A 92 -7.57 8.22 19.36
C HIS A 92 -8.76 9.03 18.83
N LEU A 93 -8.73 9.40 17.56
CA LEU A 93 -9.90 9.91 16.87
C LEU A 93 -10.74 8.70 16.44
N ARG A 94 -11.92 8.58 17.04
CA ARG A 94 -12.93 7.62 16.61
C ARG A 94 -13.44 8.11 15.24
N LYS A 95 -13.35 7.24 14.22
CA LYS A 95 -13.60 7.49 12.78
C LYS A 95 -12.37 8.01 12.04
N GLY A 96 -11.71 7.09 11.33
CA GLY A 96 -10.76 7.41 10.26
C GLY A 96 -11.28 6.94 8.90
N ALA A 97 -10.86 7.60 7.83
CA ALA A 97 -11.20 7.23 6.46
C ALA A 97 -10.01 6.53 5.79
N GLY A 98 -9.89 5.21 5.97
CA GLY A 98 -8.87 4.45 5.25
C GLY A 98 -9.29 4.13 3.83
N HIS A 99 -8.33 4.21 2.92
CA HIS A 99 -8.58 4.22 1.48
C HIS A 99 -7.55 3.41 0.69
N HIS A 100 -6.56 2.81 1.37
CA HIS A 100 -5.60 1.90 0.77
C HIS A 100 -6.17 0.48 0.69
N ARG A 101 -5.74 -0.28 -0.32
CA ARG A 101 -5.99 -1.72 -0.40
C ARG A 101 -4.79 -2.45 0.19
N LEU A 102 -5.04 -3.41 1.08
CA LEU A 102 -4.00 -4.22 1.72
C LEU A 102 -4.18 -5.68 1.33
N THR A 103 -3.22 -6.26 0.60
CA THR A 103 -3.21 -7.71 0.31
C THR A 103 -2.65 -8.46 1.51
N GLY A 104 -3.40 -9.43 2.03
CA GLY A 104 -3.10 -10.17 3.24
C GLY A 104 -4.36 -10.48 4.07
N PRO A 105 -4.19 -10.85 5.36
CA PRO A 105 -2.92 -10.99 6.07
C PRO A 105 -2.20 -12.32 5.75
N ILE A 106 -0.87 -12.30 5.84
CA ILE A 106 0.00 -13.48 5.70
C ILE A 106 0.44 -13.89 7.10
N SER A 107 0.24 -15.14 7.47
CA SER A 107 0.75 -15.71 8.72
C SER A 107 2.15 -16.29 8.50
N VAL A 108 3.06 -16.07 9.45
CA VAL A 108 4.39 -16.68 9.48
C VAL A 108 4.43 -17.71 10.59
N GLU A 109 4.68 -18.98 10.24
CA GLU A 109 4.73 -20.08 11.21
C GLU A 109 5.80 -19.83 12.27
N GLY A 110 5.39 -19.92 13.54
CA GLY A 110 6.28 -19.80 14.69
C GLY A 110 6.61 -18.36 15.08
N ALA A 111 6.07 -17.34 14.41
CA ALA A 111 6.20 -15.95 14.86
C ALA A 111 5.32 -15.71 16.10
N GLU A 112 5.91 -15.21 17.17
CA GLU A 112 5.24 -14.92 18.44
C GLU A 112 5.35 -13.43 18.83
N PRO A 113 4.39 -12.87 19.60
CA PRO A 113 4.51 -11.52 20.15
C PRO A 113 5.85 -11.29 20.85
N GLY A 114 6.55 -10.23 20.44
CA GLY A 114 7.91 -9.92 20.91
C GLY A 114 9.02 -10.29 19.92
N ASP A 115 8.73 -11.10 18.90
CA ASP A 115 9.66 -11.35 17.79
C ASP A 115 9.79 -10.12 16.87
N VAL A 116 10.75 -10.21 15.96
CA VAL A 116 10.93 -9.24 14.87
C VAL A 116 10.80 -9.96 13.54
N LEU A 117 9.83 -9.50 12.73
CA LEU A 117 9.70 -9.93 11.35
C LEU A 117 10.66 -9.12 10.47
N GLN A 118 11.60 -9.82 9.84
CA GLN A 118 12.43 -9.27 8.77
C GLN A 118 11.73 -9.49 7.43
N VAL A 119 11.46 -8.40 6.70
CA VAL A 119 10.88 -8.42 5.35
C VAL A 119 11.91 -7.87 4.37
N GLU A 120 12.37 -8.72 3.46
CA GLU A 120 13.31 -8.33 2.39
C GLU A 120 12.55 -8.06 1.09
N ILE A 121 12.68 -6.84 0.56
CA ILE A 121 12.06 -6.46 -0.71
C ILE A 121 12.98 -6.89 -1.84
N LEU A 122 12.82 -8.14 -2.30
CA LEU A 122 13.73 -8.72 -3.30
C LEU A 122 13.62 -8.08 -4.68
N TYR A 123 12.40 -7.73 -5.11
CA TYR A 123 12.14 -7.02 -6.36
C TYR A 123 10.76 -6.36 -6.34
N ILE A 124 10.57 -5.34 -7.18
CA ILE A 124 9.26 -4.74 -7.41
C ILE A 124 9.02 -4.59 -8.92
N GLU A 125 7.87 -5.05 -9.38
CA GLU A 125 7.38 -4.81 -10.74
C GLU A 125 6.15 -3.89 -10.66
N PRO A 126 6.30 -2.58 -11.01
CA PRO A 126 5.18 -1.67 -10.99
C PRO A 126 4.25 -1.90 -12.19
N TYR A 127 2.99 -1.49 -12.06
CA TYR A 127 2.10 -1.35 -13.22
C TYR A 127 2.73 -0.43 -14.29
N PRO A 128 2.43 -0.63 -15.58
CA PRO A 128 2.94 0.21 -16.67
C PRO A 128 2.26 1.59 -16.71
N TYR A 129 1.63 2.01 -15.62
CA TYR A 129 0.97 3.28 -15.45
C TYR A 129 0.83 3.60 -13.96
N GLY A 130 0.62 4.87 -13.66
CA GLY A 130 0.29 5.36 -12.32
C GLY A 130 -0.34 6.74 -12.40
N PHE A 131 -0.83 7.24 -11.28
CA PHE A 131 -1.38 8.59 -11.22
C PHE A 131 -0.87 9.35 -9.99
N ASN A 132 -0.84 10.67 -10.12
CA ASN A 132 -0.75 11.57 -8.99
C ASN A 132 -2.08 12.30 -8.83
N LEU A 133 -2.46 12.50 -7.58
CA LEU A 133 -3.74 13.05 -7.18
C LEU A 133 -3.52 14.16 -6.16
N ASN A 134 -4.23 15.25 -6.36
CA ASN A 134 -4.56 16.25 -5.37
C ASN A 134 -6.10 16.37 -5.32
N PRO A 135 -6.77 16.01 -4.22
CA PRO A 135 -8.22 16.15 -4.11
C PRO A 135 -8.67 17.61 -4.21
N GLN A 136 -9.92 17.84 -4.63
CA GLN A 136 -10.56 19.15 -4.43
C GLN A 136 -10.68 19.44 -2.94
N ALA A 137 -10.21 20.60 -2.49
CA ALA A 137 -10.23 20.98 -1.08
C ALA A 137 -11.66 21.05 -0.53
N SER A 138 -12.63 21.42 -1.37
CA SER A 138 -14.07 21.44 -1.02
C SER A 138 -14.68 20.05 -0.82
N PHE A 139 -14.08 19.01 -1.40
CA PHE A 139 -14.48 17.63 -1.18
C PHE A 139 -13.75 17.03 0.03
N LEU A 140 -12.42 17.15 0.04
CA LEU A 140 -11.57 16.64 1.11
C LEU A 140 -10.25 17.43 1.13
N PRO A 141 -9.99 18.25 2.16
CA PRO A 141 -8.77 19.08 2.23
C PRO A 141 -7.56 18.23 2.67
N LEU A 142 -7.11 17.34 1.78
CA LEU A 142 -5.90 16.54 1.96
C LEU A 142 -4.70 17.17 1.26
N GLY A 143 -3.51 16.80 1.73
CA GLY A 143 -2.24 17.29 1.20
C GLY A 143 -1.70 18.46 2.02
N LEU A 144 -0.47 18.87 1.69
CA LEU A 144 0.22 19.97 2.37
C LEU A 144 -0.24 21.35 1.91
N LEU A 145 -0.79 21.45 0.69
CA LEU A 145 -1.10 22.72 0.01
C LEU A 145 -2.55 22.81 -0.49
N PRO A 146 -3.58 22.42 0.28
CA PRO A 146 -4.97 22.45 -0.19
C PRO A 146 -5.48 23.89 -0.44
N GLU A 147 -4.91 24.90 0.23
CA GLU A 147 -5.26 26.31 0.03
C GLU A 147 -4.69 26.90 -1.26
N ASP A 148 -3.48 26.46 -1.66
CA ASP A 148 -2.82 26.93 -2.88
C ASP A 148 -3.41 26.26 -4.14
N TYR A 149 -3.94 25.04 -3.99
CA TYR A 149 -4.51 24.24 -5.07
C TYR A 149 -5.94 23.76 -4.76
N PRO A 150 -6.90 24.68 -4.57
CA PRO A 150 -8.24 24.33 -4.06
C PRO A 150 -9.05 23.46 -5.01
N GLU A 151 -8.82 23.59 -6.32
CA GLU A 151 -9.49 22.79 -7.36
C GLU A 151 -8.91 21.38 -7.50
N GLY A 152 -7.79 21.09 -6.82
CA GLY A 152 -7.10 19.82 -6.94
C GLY A 152 -6.61 19.53 -8.37
N GLY A 153 -6.34 18.27 -8.65
CA GLY A 153 -5.92 17.80 -9.96
C GLY A 153 -5.58 16.32 -9.93
N MET A 154 -5.71 15.69 -11.09
CA MET A 154 -5.29 14.30 -11.26
C MET A 154 -4.52 14.19 -12.56
N ARG A 155 -3.42 13.44 -12.53
CA ARG A 155 -2.61 13.21 -13.71
C ARG A 155 -2.15 11.78 -13.79
N TRP A 156 -2.47 11.16 -14.92
CA TRP A 156 -1.98 9.84 -15.30
C TRP A 156 -0.62 9.93 -15.98
N TYR A 157 0.21 8.92 -15.72
CA TYR A 157 1.50 8.72 -16.36
C TYR A 157 1.54 7.29 -16.89
N GLU A 158 1.92 7.16 -18.16
CA GLU A 158 2.33 5.88 -18.73
C GLU A 158 3.82 5.66 -18.42
N VAL A 159 4.15 4.46 -17.97
CA VAL A 159 5.52 4.06 -17.63
C VAL A 159 5.99 3.09 -18.71
N ASP A 160 7.09 3.40 -19.39
CA ASP A 160 7.72 2.43 -20.30
C ASP A 160 8.31 1.30 -19.46
N PRO A 161 7.80 0.06 -19.56
CA PRO A 161 8.24 -1.05 -18.72
C PRO A 161 9.67 -1.50 -19.02
N ARG A 162 10.24 -1.11 -20.18
CA ARG A 162 11.61 -1.48 -20.56
C ARG A 162 12.65 -0.59 -19.90
N THR A 163 12.33 0.70 -19.75
CA THR A 163 13.26 1.70 -19.19
C THR A 163 12.93 2.07 -17.76
N GLY A 164 11.70 1.79 -17.31
CA GLY A 164 11.16 2.25 -16.03
C GLY A 164 11.08 3.78 -15.99
N THR A 165 10.71 4.42 -17.09
CA THR A 165 10.63 5.89 -17.17
C THR A 165 9.26 6.36 -17.63
N TYR A 166 8.85 7.54 -17.18
CA TYR A 166 7.64 8.23 -17.63
C TYR A 166 7.93 9.70 -17.98
N GLN A 167 7.08 10.29 -18.81
CA GLN A 167 7.16 11.71 -19.14
C GLN A 167 6.42 12.55 -18.09
N PHE A 168 7.16 13.22 -17.21
CA PHE A 168 6.57 14.10 -16.20
C PHE A 168 6.01 15.37 -16.83
N GLN A 169 6.59 15.89 -17.90
CA GLN A 169 6.09 17.02 -18.70
C GLN A 169 6.85 17.06 -20.04
N PRO A 170 6.43 17.84 -21.05
CA PRO A 170 7.14 17.91 -22.32
C PRO A 170 8.64 18.18 -22.12
N GLY A 171 9.49 17.28 -22.65
CA GLY A 171 10.95 17.35 -22.50
C GLY A 171 11.51 16.89 -21.15
N VAL A 172 10.68 16.52 -20.16
CA VAL A 172 11.13 16.04 -18.85
C VAL A 172 10.72 14.58 -18.64
N THR A 173 11.72 13.71 -18.59
CA THR A 173 11.56 12.29 -18.34
C THR A 173 12.11 11.94 -16.97
N VAL A 174 11.35 11.18 -16.19
CA VAL A 174 11.70 10.76 -14.83
C VAL A 174 11.77 9.24 -14.79
N ARG A 175 12.76 8.69 -14.09
CA ARG A 175 12.86 7.27 -13.79
C ARG A 175 12.01 6.93 -12.57
N THR A 176 11.26 5.84 -12.65
CA THR A 176 10.50 5.32 -11.51
C THR A 176 11.44 4.74 -10.47
N ARG A 177 11.06 4.91 -9.20
CA ARG A 177 11.68 4.26 -8.07
C ARG A 177 10.55 3.67 -7.23
N PRO A 178 10.05 2.48 -7.60
CA PRO A 178 8.86 1.92 -6.95
C PRO A 178 9.18 1.50 -5.51
N PHE A 179 8.20 1.69 -4.63
CA PHE A 179 8.23 1.28 -3.23
C PHE A 179 6.78 1.06 -2.75
N PRO A 180 6.52 0.19 -1.76
CA PRO A 180 5.21 0.08 -1.13
C PRO A 180 5.01 1.26 -0.17
N GLY A 181 3.96 2.06 -0.39
CA GLY A 181 3.57 3.11 0.56
C GLY A 181 3.09 2.53 1.89
N SER A 182 2.32 1.44 1.81
CA SER A 182 1.78 0.69 2.95
C SER A 182 2.35 -0.73 3.02
N ILE A 183 3.04 -1.05 4.11
CA ILE A 183 3.51 -2.40 4.45
C ILE A 183 3.63 -2.52 5.98
N GLY A 184 3.13 -3.61 6.57
CA GLY A 184 3.07 -3.71 8.01
C GLY A 184 2.58 -5.07 8.51
N VAL A 185 2.55 -5.20 9.83
CA VAL A 185 1.91 -6.31 10.54
C VAL A 185 0.54 -5.88 11.09
N GLU A 186 -0.32 -6.85 11.39
CA GLU A 186 -1.55 -6.57 12.13
C GLU A 186 -1.25 -6.07 13.55
N MET A 187 -2.15 -5.26 14.10
CA MET A 187 -2.01 -4.74 15.47
C MET A 187 -2.42 -5.78 16.51
N ALA A 188 -1.77 -5.78 17.67
CA ALA A 188 -2.14 -6.64 18.80
C ALA A 188 -3.54 -6.30 19.35
N ALA A 189 -3.88 -5.01 19.39
CA ALA A 189 -5.15 -4.56 19.93
C ALA A 189 -6.30 -5.01 19.01
N PRO A 190 -7.31 -5.73 19.54
CA PRO A 190 -8.41 -6.25 18.73
C PRO A 190 -9.21 -5.11 18.09
N GLY A 191 -9.52 -5.27 16.81
CA GLY A 191 -10.44 -4.37 16.11
C GLY A 191 -10.02 -4.01 14.70
N LYS A 192 -10.71 -3.01 14.16
CA LYS A 192 -10.48 -2.47 12.82
C LYS A 192 -9.83 -1.11 12.92
N TRP A 193 -8.70 -0.98 12.24
CA TRP A 193 -7.83 0.19 12.36
C TRP A 193 -7.66 0.85 11.00
N SER A 194 -7.75 2.17 10.97
CA SER A 194 -7.49 2.97 9.77
C SER A 194 -6.11 2.64 9.22
N ASN A 195 -6.02 2.45 7.90
CA ASN A 195 -4.74 2.21 7.22
C ASN A 195 -4.10 3.49 6.65
N VAL A 196 -4.50 4.67 7.13
CA VAL A 196 -3.92 5.96 6.72
C VAL A 196 -2.70 6.36 7.53
N PRO A 197 -2.75 6.39 8.88
CA PRO A 197 -1.56 6.74 9.64
C PRO A 197 -0.62 5.52 9.72
N PRO A 198 0.70 5.72 9.57
CA PRO A 198 1.66 4.72 9.99
C PRO A 198 1.70 4.61 11.52
N GLY A 199 2.35 3.56 12.02
CA GLY A 199 2.63 3.39 13.44
C GLY A 199 3.71 2.35 13.68
N ARG A 200 3.82 1.84 14.92
CA ARG A 200 4.80 0.79 15.28
C ARG A 200 4.66 -0.48 14.45
N HIS A 201 3.46 -0.76 13.95
CA HIS A 201 3.17 -1.88 13.07
C HIS A 201 3.67 -1.69 11.63
N GLY A 202 4.32 -0.55 11.33
CA GLY A 202 4.61 -0.09 9.98
C GLY A 202 3.42 0.68 9.41
N GLY A 203 2.76 0.10 8.42
CA GLY A 203 1.59 0.67 7.79
C GLY A 203 1.96 1.67 6.70
N ASN A 204 1.19 2.75 6.58
CA ASN A 204 1.34 3.75 5.52
C ASN A 204 2.50 4.72 5.77
N MET A 205 3.73 4.19 5.76
CA MET A 205 4.94 4.94 6.05
C MET A 205 5.35 5.88 4.91
N ASP A 206 4.95 5.58 3.67
CA ASP A 206 5.28 6.35 2.47
C ASP A 206 6.78 6.68 2.34
N ASN A 207 7.64 5.73 2.76
CA ASN A 207 9.07 5.91 2.76
C ASN A 207 9.69 5.48 1.42
N LYS A 208 10.11 6.47 0.63
CA LYS A 208 10.72 6.27 -0.71
C LYS A 208 12.01 5.43 -0.73
N GLU A 209 12.63 5.19 0.43
CA GLU A 209 13.82 4.35 0.55
C GLU A 209 13.48 2.85 0.73
N LEU A 210 12.19 2.48 0.90
CA LEU A 210 11.72 1.09 0.91
C LEU A 210 11.61 0.50 -0.51
N CYS A 211 12.71 0.52 -1.26
CA CYS A 211 12.75 0.00 -2.62
C CYS A 211 13.29 -1.43 -2.69
N GLU A 212 13.39 -1.97 -3.91
CA GLU A 212 14.12 -3.22 -4.18
C GLU A 212 15.52 -3.21 -3.52
N GLY A 213 15.85 -4.29 -2.82
CA GLY A 213 17.05 -4.45 -2.00
C GLY A 213 16.93 -3.97 -0.55
N SER A 214 15.83 -3.31 -0.17
CA SER A 214 15.63 -2.84 1.20
C SER A 214 15.18 -3.97 2.13
N VAL A 215 15.60 -3.88 3.39
CA VAL A 215 15.18 -4.77 4.48
C VAL A 215 14.41 -3.96 5.50
N LEU A 216 13.19 -4.38 5.80
CA LEU A 216 12.29 -3.77 6.77
C LEU A 216 12.14 -4.71 7.98
N TYR A 217 12.28 -4.16 9.17
CA TYR A 217 12.08 -4.87 10.44
C TYR A 217 10.78 -4.39 11.09
N LEU A 218 9.86 -5.30 11.36
CA LEU A 218 8.56 -5.03 11.97
C LEU A 218 8.42 -5.81 13.28
N PRO A 219 7.92 -5.20 14.36
CA PRO A 219 7.70 -5.92 15.61
C PRO A 219 6.48 -6.84 15.47
N VAL A 220 6.62 -8.12 15.80
CA VAL A 220 5.49 -9.04 15.95
C VAL A 220 4.82 -8.73 17.29
N GLN A 221 3.50 -8.55 17.30
CA GLN A 221 2.74 -8.00 18.42
C GLN A 221 1.64 -8.95 18.89
#